data_AF-A0A0D2LVE7-F1
#
_entry.id   AF-A0A0D2LVE7-F1
#
_cell.length_a   1.000
_cell.length_b   1.000
_cell.length_c   1.000
_cell.angle_alpha   90.00
_cell.angle_beta   90.00
_cell.angle_gamma   90.00
#
_symmetry.space_group_name_H-M   'P 1'
#
loop_
_entity.id
_entity.type
_entity.pdbx_description
1 polymer ?
#
loop_
_entity_poly.entity_id
_entity_poly.type
_entity_poly.pdbx_seq_one_letter_code
_entity_poly.pdbx_strand_id
1 'polypeptide(L)'
;MSQWILIDDSDSSITYNTVDLATSWSAVNKSIPGTVDLDNAIFQTGHVLSSDGSLSFSFTGIGIGVYGVSSKLDPSREDDISDLSWTCSIDDVSIPANRTALRGFPWTSYCSQTGMSNQLHVLRVNVSASESSQFWLDYIRYIPPPEPLPANQTILVESTDPAVQYGEGWEPLGTARIMEPLTQDATAGLSSDAVSMNFTFNGTGITWYSLTLRAIMKTENSLSGAFPSTTGLALITMDGAPWNVTIPINSSPDDPSYDMPLFWYDGLDPATEHVLTATYMADARGVRMPSLTLDFLLVQAGPGYAAGNSSGINSPGASSSAPPPSQPTSPLPPETQALGKGQRPAPAGAIMGAVLGPFLFVFAVLLAVCLWRKRKLKRTAHALSALTDGATSSV
;
A
#
# COMPACT_ATOMS: atom_id res chain seq x y z
N MET A 1 -10.25 -11.63 18.36
CA MET A 1 -9.72 -10.26 18.21
C MET A 1 -10.61 -9.50 17.26
N SER A 2 -10.60 -8.17 17.34
CA SER A 2 -11.42 -7.33 16.49
C SER A 2 -10.77 -7.20 15.11
N GLN A 3 -11.47 -7.64 14.06
CA GLN A 3 -11.02 -7.46 12.68
C GLN A 3 -11.38 -6.05 12.22
N TRP A 4 -10.46 -5.36 11.56
CA TRP A 4 -10.70 -4.05 10.96
C TRP A 4 -11.17 -4.22 9.52
N ILE A 5 -12.24 -3.52 9.16
CA ILE A 5 -12.64 -3.33 7.77
C ILE A 5 -12.07 -2.02 7.29
N LEU A 6 -11.36 -2.08 6.17
CA LEU A 6 -10.80 -0.93 5.49
C LEU A 6 -11.75 -0.47 4.38
N ILE A 7 -12.02 0.83 4.40
CA ILE A 7 -12.81 1.55 3.42
C ILE A 7 -11.87 2.54 2.75
N ASP A 8 -11.65 2.30 1.46
CA ASP A 8 -10.83 3.15 0.60
C ASP A 8 -11.42 4.57 0.49
N ASP A 9 -10.58 5.59 0.30
CA ASP A 9 -11.04 6.97 0.09
C ASP A 9 -11.98 7.11 -1.12
N SER A 10 -11.87 6.25 -2.13
CA SER A 10 -12.74 6.27 -3.30
C SER A 10 -14.10 5.58 -3.08
N ASP A 11 -14.35 5.01 -1.90
CA ASP A 11 -15.60 4.33 -1.60
C ASP A 11 -16.79 5.31 -1.58
N SER A 12 -17.83 4.96 -2.35
CA SER A 12 -19.05 5.77 -2.49
C SER A 12 -19.86 5.99 -1.21
N SER A 13 -19.60 5.22 -0.15
CA SER A 13 -20.20 5.40 1.17
C SER A 13 -19.62 6.60 1.93
N ILE A 14 -18.46 7.11 1.50
CA ILE A 14 -17.87 8.35 2.03
C ILE A 14 -18.52 9.53 1.32
N THR A 15 -19.16 10.40 2.10
CA THR A 15 -19.74 11.63 1.58
C THR A 15 -18.78 12.78 1.80
N TYR A 16 -18.31 13.36 0.70
CA TYR A 16 -17.44 14.51 0.66
C TYR A 16 -18.25 15.80 0.48
N ASN A 17 -18.05 16.78 1.37
CA ASN A 17 -18.70 18.08 1.30
C ASN A 17 -17.64 19.19 1.27
N THR A 18 -17.84 20.21 0.43
CA THR A 18 -17.00 21.41 0.43
C THR A 18 -17.82 22.66 0.63
N VAL A 19 -17.22 23.65 1.28
CA VAL A 19 -17.85 24.96 1.48
C VAL A 19 -17.80 25.77 0.18
N ASP A 20 -16.67 25.72 -0.51
CA ASP A 20 -16.48 26.33 -1.83
C ASP A 20 -16.52 25.25 -2.92
N LEU A 21 -17.32 25.50 -3.95
CA LEU A 21 -17.45 24.61 -5.11
C LEU A 21 -16.24 24.73 -6.05
N ALA A 22 -15.47 25.81 -5.97
CA ALA A 22 -14.25 25.99 -6.77
C ALA A 22 -13.08 25.12 -6.28
N THR A 23 -13.10 24.70 -5.01
CA THR A 23 -12.05 23.92 -4.35
C THR A 23 -12.63 22.65 -3.73
N SER A 24 -13.33 21.87 -4.56
CA SER A 24 -13.92 20.61 -4.11
C SER A 24 -12.87 19.57 -3.72
N TRP A 25 -13.26 18.60 -2.89
CA TRP A 25 -12.52 17.35 -2.75
C TRP A 25 -12.16 16.80 -4.13
N SER A 26 -10.91 16.39 -4.29
CA SER A 26 -10.37 15.92 -5.57
C SER A 26 -9.70 14.58 -5.37
N ALA A 27 -10.15 13.58 -6.13
CA ALA A 27 -9.48 12.30 -6.21
C ALA A 27 -8.12 12.47 -6.88
N VAL A 28 -7.09 11.87 -6.30
CA VAL A 28 -5.71 11.92 -6.73
C VAL A 28 -5.16 10.50 -6.80
N ASN A 29 -4.57 10.14 -7.93
CA ASN A 29 -4.06 8.79 -8.20
C ASN A 29 -2.59 8.80 -8.62
N LYS A 30 -1.89 9.90 -8.32
CA LYS A 30 -0.49 10.11 -8.68
C LYS A 30 0.19 10.97 -7.64
N SER A 31 1.37 10.53 -7.24
CA SER A 31 2.29 11.31 -6.40
C SER A 31 2.47 12.72 -6.95
N ILE A 32 2.37 13.72 -6.06
CA ILE A 32 2.66 15.12 -6.38
C ILE A 32 4.09 15.39 -5.93
N PRO A 33 5.03 15.60 -6.86
CA PRO A 33 6.44 15.78 -6.52
C PRO A 33 6.64 16.90 -5.50
N GLY A 34 7.28 16.58 -4.38
CA GLY A 34 7.57 17.53 -3.30
C GLY A 34 6.43 17.81 -2.33
N THR A 35 5.27 17.15 -2.48
CA THR A 35 4.10 17.34 -1.60
C THR A 35 3.73 16.05 -0.87
N VAL A 36 3.36 15.01 -1.63
CA VAL A 36 2.91 13.71 -1.11
C VAL A 36 3.34 12.61 -2.09
N ASP A 37 3.97 11.57 -1.55
CA ASP A 37 4.23 10.31 -2.26
C ASP A 37 3.01 9.40 -2.09
N LEU A 38 2.14 9.36 -3.12
CA LEU A 38 0.99 8.45 -3.18
C LEU A 38 1.36 7.07 -3.70
N ASP A 39 2.62 6.83 -4.12
CA ASP A 39 3.04 5.50 -4.59
C ASP A 39 2.89 4.44 -3.50
N ASN A 40 2.85 4.91 -2.24
CA ASN A 40 2.64 4.10 -1.06
C ASN A 40 1.26 4.28 -0.40
N ALA A 41 0.37 5.13 -0.96
CA ALA A 41 -1.00 5.20 -0.46
C ALA A 41 -1.71 3.87 -0.66
N ILE A 42 -2.65 3.52 0.23
CA ILE A 42 -3.38 2.27 0.08
C ILE A 42 -4.15 2.32 -1.24
N PHE A 43 -4.00 1.25 -2.04
CA PHE A 43 -4.52 1.17 -3.40
C PHE A 43 -4.07 2.28 -4.37
N GLN A 44 -3.04 3.06 -4.00
CA GLN A 44 -2.52 4.20 -4.76
C GLN A 44 -3.59 5.26 -5.07
N THR A 45 -4.55 5.40 -4.17
CA THR A 45 -5.63 6.40 -4.22
C THR A 45 -5.47 7.41 -3.09
N GLY A 46 -6.29 8.46 -3.15
CA GLY A 46 -6.27 9.54 -2.18
C GLY A 46 -7.30 10.59 -2.55
N HIS A 47 -7.85 11.25 -1.54
CA HIS A 47 -8.72 12.41 -1.71
C HIS A 47 -8.10 13.61 -1.01
N VAL A 48 -7.82 14.65 -1.80
CA VAL A 48 -7.23 15.89 -1.30
C VAL A 48 -8.27 17.00 -1.18
N LEU A 49 -8.13 17.79 -0.12
CA LEU A 49 -8.88 19.01 0.13
C LEU A 49 -7.93 20.19 0.37
N SER A 50 -8.09 21.26 -0.41
CA SER A 50 -7.27 22.48 -0.35
C SER A 50 -8.04 23.71 0.15
N SER A 51 -9.19 23.51 0.80
CA SER A 51 -10.05 24.54 1.37
C SER A 51 -10.82 24.00 2.56
N ASP A 52 -11.69 24.81 3.16
CA ASP A 52 -12.64 24.31 4.16
C ASP A 52 -13.63 23.30 3.56
N GLY A 53 -13.92 22.25 4.33
CA GLY A 53 -14.83 21.20 3.93
C GLY A 53 -15.03 20.16 5.03
N SER A 54 -15.71 19.08 4.69
CA SER A 54 -15.91 17.96 5.59
C SER A 54 -16.09 16.66 4.82
N LEU A 55 -15.92 15.55 5.54
CA LEU A 55 -16.37 14.25 5.10
C LEU A 55 -17.25 13.61 6.17
N SER A 56 -18.11 12.69 5.76
CA SER A 56 -18.89 11.87 6.68
C SER A 56 -18.98 10.43 6.19
N PHE A 57 -19.00 9.50 7.15
CA PHE A 57 -19.07 8.07 6.89
C PHE A 57 -19.95 7.41 7.96
N SER A 58 -20.90 6.59 7.52
CA SER A 58 -21.81 5.85 8.41
C SER A 58 -21.33 4.41 8.55
N PHE A 59 -21.24 3.92 9.79
CA PHE A 59 -20.76 2.57 10.08
C PHE A 59 -21.52 1.96 11.24
N THR A 60 -21.62 0.63 11.26
CA THR A 60 -22.10 -0.11 12.43
C THR A 60 -20.90 -0.81 13.05
N GLY A 61 -20.54 -0.49 14.29
CA GLY A 61 -19.32 -1.04 14.88
C GLY A 61 -18.91 -0.43 16.21
N ILE A 62 -17.84 -0.97 16.79
CA ILE A 62 -17.35 -0.59 18.13
C ILE A 62 -16.06 0.24 18.10
N GLY A 63 -15.51 0.49 16.91
CA GLY A 63 -14.26 1.20 16.70
C GLY A 63 -14.19 1.83 15.31
N ILE A 64 -13.52 2.97 15.19
CA ILE A 64 -13.23 3.65 13.92
C ILE A 64 -11.90 4.40 13.98
N GLY A 65 -11.23 4.56 12.84
CA GLY A 65 -10.12 5.49 12.67
C GLY A 65 -10.03 6.02 11.25
N VAL A 66 -9.50 7.24 11.12
CA VAL A 66 -9.35 7.97 9.85
C VAL A 66 -7.86 8.17 9.59
N TYR A 67 -7.39 7.76 8.43
CA TYR A 67 -5.97 7.73 8.08
C TYR A 67 -5.73 8.49 6.78
N GLY A 68 -4.57 9.10 6.68
CA GLY A 68 -4.20 9.89 5.54
C GLY A 68 -2.78 10.41 5.62
N VAL A 69 -2.38 11.18 4.61
CA VAL A 69 -1.03 11.71 4.51
C VAL A 69 -1.06 13.19 4.88
N SER A 70 -0.30 13.60 5.90
CA SER A 70 -0.03 15.04 6.04
C SER A 70 0.99 15.42 4.96
N SER A 71 0.69 16.45 4.17
CA SER A 71 1.69 17.03 3.26
C SER A 71 2.96 17.32 4.07
N LYS A 72 4.13 16.99 3.51
CA LYS A 72 5.44 17.15 4.15
C LYS A 72 5.68 18.63 4.47
N LEU A 73 5.17 19.09 5.60
CA LEU A 73 5.48 20.39 6.14
C LEU A 73 6.95 20.30 6.56
N ASP A 74 7.75 21.24 6.08
CA ASP A 74 9.15 21.35 6.50
C ASP A 74 9.15 21.37 8.04
N PRO A 75 9.69 20.31 8.70
CA PRO A 75 9.61 20.20 10.14
C PRO A 75 10.41 21.30 10.85
N SER A 76 11.23 22.07 10.11
CA SER A 76 11.90 23.27 10.62
C SER A 76 11.00 24.52 10.68
N ARG A 77 9.78 24.45 10.12
CA ARG A 77 8.80 25.53 10.04
C ARG A 77 7.48 25.14 10.72
N GLU A 78 7.56 24.87 12.02
CA GLU A 78 6.39 24.54 12.85
C GLU A 78 5.30 25.65 12.82
N ASP A 79 5.66 26.88 12.46
CA ASP A 79 4.76 28.03 12.32
C ASP A 79 3.91 28.01 11.02
N ASP A 80 4.29 27.25 9.97
CA ASP A 80 3.57 27.19 8.68
C ASP A 80 2.32 26.28 8.73
N ILE A 81 2.02 25.66 9.89
CA ILE A 81 0.87 24.75 10.06
C ILE A 81 -0.39 25.48 10.59
N SER A 82 -0.38 26.81 10.69
CA SER A 82 -1.51 27.56 11.24
C SER A 82 -2.84 27.32 10.51
N ASP A 83 -2.76 26.96 9.23
CA ASP A 83 -3.92 26.98 8.33
C ASP A 83 -4.56 25.61 8.14
N LEU A 84 -3.89 24.51 8.56
CA LEU A 84 -4.47 23.17 8.51
C LEU A 84 -4.93 22.74 9.90
N SER A 85 -6.23 22.51 10.04
CA SER A 85 -6.82 21.96 11.25
C SER A 85 -7.99 21.05 10.93
N TRP A 86 -8.24 20.09 11.80
CA TRP A 86 -9.42 19.24 11.70
C TRP A 86 -10.00 18.95 13.07
N THR A 87 -11.30 18.61 13.06
CA THR A 87 -12.03 18.09 14.20
C THR A 87 -12.77 16.84 13.78
N CYS A 88 -12.85 15.87 14.68
CA CYS A 88 -13.60 14.64 14.45
C CYS A 88 -14.72 14.52 15.47
N SER A 89 -15.86 14.01 15.04
CA SER A 89 -16.98 13.67 15.90
C SER A 89 -17.64 12.38 15.47
N ILE A 90 -18.18 11.64 16.43
CA ILE A 90 -19.01 10.47 16.21
C ILE A 90 -20.36 10.76 16.85
N ASP A 91 -21.44 10.68 16.06
CA ASP A 91 -22.80 11.03 16.50
C ASP A 91 -22.89 12.44 17.11
N ASP A 92 -22.22 13.39 16.46
CA ASP A 92 -22.06 14.79 16.91
C ASP A 92 -21.32 14.97 18.26
N VAL A 93 -20.71 13.90 18.81
CA VAL A 93 -19.84 13.95 19.98
C VAL A 93 -18.38 14.04 19.53
N SER A 94 -17.70 15.11 19.93
CA SER A 94 -16.29 15.33 19.59
C SER A 94 -15.38 14.24 20.17
N ILE A 95 -14.45 13.74 19.35
CA ILE A 95 -13.40 12.82 19.76
C ILE A 95 -12.02 13.47 19.58
N PRO A 96 -10.98 13.02 20.32
CA PRO A 96 -9.64 13.58 20.19
C PRO A 96 -9.09 13.48 18.76
N ALA A 97 -8.66 14.62 18.23
CA ALA A 97 -7.88 14.67 16.99
C ALA A 97 -6.39 14.49 17.30
N ASN A 98 -5.72 13.65 16.53
CA ASN A 98 -4.29 13.41 16.65
C ASN A 98 -3.49 14.41 15.83
N ARG A 99 -3.18 15.57 16.42
CA ARG A 99 -2.40 16.63 15.76
C ARG A 99 -0.92 16.28 15.55
N THR A 100 -0.42 15.18 16.12
CA THR A 100 0.95 14.72 15.84
C THR A 100 1.13 14.19 14.42
N ALA A 101 0.01 13.92 13.73
CA ALA A 101 -0.05 13.54 12.31
C ALA A 101 0.67 14.49 11.36
N LEU A 102 0.95 15.72 11.76
CA LEU A 102 1.59 16.74 10.94
C LEU A 102 3.11 16.57 10.77
N ARG A 103 3.75 15.62 11.47
CA ARG A 103 5.22 15.45 11.45
C ARG A 103 5.75 14.63 10.27
N GLY A 104 5.10 14.71 9.10
CA GLY A 104 5.58 14.11 7.85
C GLY A 104 5.70 12.58 7.89
N PHE A 105 4.96 11.93 8.79
CA PHE A 105 4.78 10.49 8.76
C PHE A 105 3.59 10.18 7.86
N PRO A 106 3.79 9.40 6.78
CA PRO A 106 2.67 8.96 5.97
C PRO A 106 1.73 8.06 6.80
N TRP A 107 0.44 8.12 6.48
CA TRP A 107 -0.66 7.34 7.10
C TRP A 107 -0.77 7.45 8.60
N THR A 108 -0.69 8.69 9.10
CA THR A 108 -1.02 8.91 10.50
C THR A 108 -2.52 8.92 10.70
N SER A 109 -2.97 8.26 11.77
CA SER A 109 -4.34 8.41 12.26
C SER A 109 -4.62 9.89 12.56
N TYR A 110 -5.60 10.49 11.87
CA TYR A 110 -6.09 11.84 12.16
C TYR A 110 -6.97 11.85 13.41
N CYS A 111 -7.72 10.78 13.63
CA CYS A 111 -8.52 10.54 14.82
C CYS A 111 -8.95 9.08 14.85
N SER A 112 -9.14 8.55 16.05
CA SER A 112 -9.60 7.19 16.25
C SER A 112 -10.34 7.08 17.58
N GLN A 113 -11.36 6.23 17.61
CA GLN A 113 -12.13 5.93 18.81
C GLN A 113 -12.46 4.45 18.83
N THR A 114 -12.34 3.82 20.00
CA THR A 114 -12.74 2.42 20.25
C THR A 114 -13.62 2.34 21.49
N GLY A 115 -14.19 1.16 21.76
CA GLY A 115 -15.04 0.93 22.92
C GLY A 115 -16.44 1.56 22.80
N MET A 116 -16.90 1.80 21.57
CA MET A 116 -18.26 2.28 21.30
C MET A 116 -19.28 1.13 21.42
N SER A 117 -20.56 1.47 21.50
CA SER A 117 -21.64 0.49 21.43
C SER A 117 -21.75 -0.10 20.03
N ASN A 118 -22.22 -1.33 19.91
CA ASN A 118 -22.43 -1.96 18.61
C ASN A 118 -23.75 -1.48 17.97
N GLN A 119 -23.75 -0.26 17.43
CA GLN A 119 -24.91 0.35 16.77
C GLN A 119 -24.46 1.16 15.54
N LEU A 120 -25.42 1.70 14.81
CA LEU A 120 -25.14 2.64 13.73
C LEU A 120 -24.59 3.94 14.30
N HIS A 121 -23.46 4.36 13.75
CA HIS A 121 -22.75 5.58 14.08
C HIS A 121 -22.51 6.42 12.82
N VAL A 122 -22.33 7.73 13.01
CA VAL A 122 -21.91 8.64 11.94
C VAL A 122 -20.64 9.35 12.35
N LEU A 123 -19.55 9.03 11.65
CA LEU A 123 -18.31 9.81 11.69
C LEU A 123 -18.51 11.09 10.88
N ARG A 124 -18.09 12.22 11.44
CA ARG A 124 -17.90 13.48 10.70
C ARG A 124 -16.52 14.04 11.00
N VAL A 125 -15.80 14.42 9.93
CA VAL A 125 -14.52 15.11 10.02
C VAL A 125 -14.70 16.48 9.37
N ASN A 126 -14.54 17.54 10.15
CA ASN A 126 -14.55 18.91 9.63
C ASN A 126 -13.11 19.38 9.49
N VAL A 127 -12.76 19.87 8.32
CA VAL A 127 -11.41 20.24 7.94
C VAL A 127 -11.41 21.72 7.57
N SER A 128 -10.43 22.45 8.11
CA SER A 128 -10.00 23.74 7.61
C SER A 128 -8.63 23.56 7.00
N ALA A 129 -8.52 23.81 5.71
CA ALA A 129 -7.31 23.59 4.91
C ALA A 129 -7.12 24.74 3.92
N SER A 130 -5.93 24.82 3.33
CA SER A 130 -5.58 25.82 2.33
C SER A 130 -4.79 25.20 1.19
N GLU A 131 -4.52 25.98 0.13
CA GLU A 131 -3.65 25.52 -0.96
C GLU A 131 -2.23 25.19 -0.51
N SER A 132 -1.72 25.88 0.52
CA SER A 132 -0.39 25.62 1.10
C SER A 132 -0.39 24.49 2.12
N SER A 133 -1.54 24.18 2.72
CA SER A 133 -1.67 23.20 3.81
C SER A 133 -2.91 22.35 3.57
N GLN A 134 -2.75 21.36 2.69
CA GLN A 134 -3.82 20.50 2.21
C GLN A 134 -4.08 19.33 3.17
N PHE A 135 -5.33 18.87 3.22
CA PHE A 135 -5.73 17.65 3.93
C PHE A 135 -5.87 16.49 2.95
N TRP A 136 -5.30 15.32 3.26
CA TRP A 136 -5.35 14.16 2.37
C TRP A 136 -5.93 12.96 3.11
N LEU A 137 -7.08 12.46 2.65
CA LEU A 137 -7.59 11.17 3.10
C LEU A 137 -7.00 10.05 2.25
N ASP A 138 -6.62 8.96 2.90
CA ASP A 138 -6.25 7.70 2.24
C ASP A 138 -7.30 6.62 2.51
N TYR A 139 -7.59 6.34 3.78
CA TYR A 139 -8.61 5.34 4.11
C TYR A 139 -9.27 5.58 5.47
N ILE A 140 -10.43 4.96 5.64
CA ILE A 140 -11.12 4.84 6.93
C ILE A 140 -11.09 3.35 7.31
N ARG A 141 -10.90 3.05 8.59
CA ARG A 141 -11.08 1.68 9.10
C ARG A 141 -12.05 1.63 10.26
N TYR A 142 -12.86 0.60 10.35
CA TYR A 142 -13.79 0.39 11.47
C TYR A 142 -13.87 -1.07 11.92
N ILE A 143 -14.30 -1.30 13.15
CA ILE A 143 -14.51 -2.63 13.71
C ILE A 143 -16.01 -2.94 13.67
N PRO A 144 -16.48 -3.83 12.77
CA PRO A 144 -17.88 -4.20 12.65
C PRO A 144 -18.38 -5.07 13.81
N PRO A 145 -19.71 -5.28 13.95
CA PRO A 145 -20.29 -6.34 14.75
C PRO A 145 -19.71 -7.73 14.40
N PRO A 146 -19.72 -8.68 15.36
CA PRO A 146 -19.47 -10.09 15.07
C PRO A 146 -20.66 -10.70 14.32
N GLU A 147 -20.74 -10.44 13.03
CA GLU A 147 -21.73 -10.97 12.10
C GLU A 147 -21.03 -11.31 10.77
N PRO A 148 -21.62 -12.14 9.90
CA PRO A 148 -21.05 -12.33 8.57
C PRO A 148 -20.86 -10.99 7.89
N LEU A 149 -19.63 -10.72 7.46
CA LEU A 149 -19.31 -9.51 6.74
C LEU A 149 -20.02 -9.53 5.38
N PRO A 150 -20.40 -8.36 4.85
CA PRO A 150 -20.74 -8.25 3.45
C PRO A 150 -19.63 -8.85 2.57
N ALA A 151 -20.00 -9.45 1.44
CA ALA A 151 -19.02 -9.90 0.47
C ALA A 151 -18.18 -8.72 -0.04
N ASN A 152 -16.95 -8.99 -0.49
CA ASN A 152 -16.05 -8.02 -1.11
C ASN A 152 -15.61 -6.87 -0.17
N GLN A 153 -15.56 -7.14 1.12
CA GLN A 153 -14.96 -6.21 2.08
C GLN A 153 -13.45 -6.42 2.13
N THR A 154 -12.69 -5.34 2.30
CA THR A 154 -11.25 -5.42 2.57
C THR A 154 -11.03 -5.51 4.07
N ILE A 155 -10.44 -6.61 4.52
CA ILE A 155 -10.09 -6.83 5.92
C ILE A 155 -8.63 -6.43 6.11
N LEU A 156 -8.38 -5.52 7.04
CA LEU A 156 -7.03 -5.19 7.49
C LEU A 156 -6.66 -6.09 8.66
N VAL A 157 -5.61 -6.88 8.47
CA VAL A 157 -5.02 -7.77 9.46
C VAL A 157 -3.68 -7.16 9.88
N GLU A 158 -3.64 -6.63 11.09
CA GLU A 158 -2.40 -6.08 11.66
C GLU A 158 -1.38 -7.19 11.86
N SER A 159 -0.10 -6.88 11.74
CA SER A 159 1.01 -7.80 12.03
C SER A 159 0.99 -8.38 13.45
N THR A 160 0.31 -7.77 14.42
CA THR A 160 0.14 -8.36 15.76
C THR A 160 -1.09 -9.26 15.90
N ASP A 161 -1.85 -9.47 14.83
CA ASP A 161 -2.93 -10.43 14.86
C ASP A 161 -2.36 -11.84 15.12
N PRO A 162 -2.89 -12.59 16.10
CA PRO A 162 -2.38 -13.90 16.49
C PRO A 162 -2.58 -14.97 15.41
N ALA A 163 -3.41 -14.71 14.40
CA ALA A 163 -3.51 -15.56 13.23
C ALA A 163 -2.22 -15.51 12.37
N VAL A 164 -1.43 -14.44 12.50
CA VAL A 164 -0.11 -14.35 11.89
C VAL A 164 0.90 -15.08 12.79
N GLN A 165 1.41 -16.20 12.29
CA GLN A 165 2.34 -17.06 13.02
C GLN A 165 3.76 -16.78 12.56
N TYR A 166 4.57 -16.25 13.47
CA TYR A 166 5.96 -15.96 13.22
C TYR A 166 6.85 -17.12 13.68
N GLY A 167 7.78 -17.52 12.80
CA GLY A 167 8.87 -18.42 13.15
C GLY A 167 9.98 -17.73 13.93
N GLU A 168 11.00 -18.50 14.30
CA GLU A 168 12.20 -17.98 14.96
C GLU A 168 12.92 -16.96 14.05
N GLY A 169 13.32 -15.81 14.61
CA GLY A 169 14.01 -14.73 13.90
C GLY A 169 13.16 -13.50 13.56
N TRP A 170 11.84 -13.56 13.79
CA TRP A 170 10.98 -12.37 13.77
C TRP A 170 11.00 -11.67 15.13
N GLU A 171 11.18 -10.35 15.11
CA GLU A 171 11.17 -9.50 16.30
C GLU A 171 10.33 -8.23 16.06
N PRO A 172 9.66 -7.69 17.09
CA PRO A 172 9.01 -6.39 16.96
C PRO A 172 10.05 -5.31 16.64
N LEU A 173 9.73 -4.41 15.71
CA LEU A 173 10.56 -3.25 15.39
C LEU A 173 10.52 -2.26 16.55
N GLY A 174 11.46 -2.42 17.47
CA GLY A 174 11.53 -1.73 18.77
C GLY A 174 11.91 -0.26 18.74
N THR A 175 11.44 0.55 17.78
CA THR A 175 11.86 1.96 17.73
C THR A 175 10.95 2.90 18.50
N ALA A 176 11.56 3.69 19.40
CA ALA A 176 10.91 4.68 20.26
C ALA A 176 10.21 5.85 19.54
N ARG A 177 10.21 5.89 18.20
CA ARG A 177 9.58 6.95 17.38
C ARG A 177 8.43 6.46 16.50
N ILE A 178 8.31 5.15 16.28
CA ILE A 178 7.11 4.57 15.68
C ILE A 178 6.21 4.21 16.86
N MET A 179 5.18 5.01 17.10
CA MET A 179 4.25 4.79 18.21
C MET A 179 3.33 3.58 17.99
N GLU A 180 3.41 2.94 16.82
CA GLU A 180 2.75 1.69 16.48
C GLU A 180 3.73 0.52 16.78
N PRO A 181 3.54 -0.26 17.86
CA PRO A 181 4.42 -1.37 18.24
C PRO A 181 4.30 -2.59 17.30
N LEU A 182 3.75 -2.40 16.10
CA LEU A 182 3.10 -3.47 15.36
C LEU A 182 4.04 -4.16 14.38
N THR A 183 4.96 -3.44 13.74
CA THR A 183 5.72 -4.04 12.65
C THR A 183 6.68 -5.10 13.15
N GLN A 184 6.63 -6.28 12.54
CA GLN A 184 7.56 -7.39 12.82
C GLN A 184 8.68 -7.38 11.76
N ASP A 185 9.90 -7.63 12.21
CA ASP A 185 11.10 -7.66 11.38
C ASP A 185 11.75 -9.05 11.46
N ALA A 186 11.88 -9.71 10.32
CA ALA A 186 12.69 -10.90 10.17
C ALA A 186 14.14 -10.52 9.90
N THR A 187 14.97 -10.50 10.95
CA THR A 187 16.42 -10.50 10.75
C THR A 187 16.89 -11.94 10.69
N ALA A 188 17.36 -12.38 9.51
CA ALA A 188 18.19 -13.57 9.48
C ALA A 188 19.45 -13.23 10.29
N GLY A 189 19.61 -13.88 11.44
CA GLY A 189 20.89 -13.87 12.14
C GLY A 189 22.00 -14.36 11.21
N LEU A 190 23.24 -14.30 11.68
CA LEU A 190 24.37 -14.94 10.99
C LEU A 190 24.21 -16.47 10.84
N SER A 191 23.13 -17.06 11.36
CA SER A 191 22.73 -18.43 11.11
C SER A 191 22.14 -18.56 9.71
N SER A 192 22.52 -19.62 9.02
CA SER A 192 22.03 -20.02 7.69
C SER A 192 20.54 -20.41 7.65
N ASP A 193 19.77 -20.08 8.68
CA ASP A 193 18.44 -20.62 8.90
C ASP A 193 17.41 -19.69 8.26
N ALA A 194 16.46 -20.28 7.52
CA ALA A 194 15.40 -19.55 6.88
C ALA A 194 14.38 -19.10 7.93
N VAL A 195 14.02 -17.81 7.92
CA VAL A 195 13.02 -17.24 8.84
C VAL A 195 11.68 -17.24 8.13
N SER A 196 10.66 -17.89 8.71
CA SER A 196 9.35 -18.06 8.08
C SER A 196 8.22 -17.37 8.84
N MET A 197 7.21 -16.87 8.15
CA MET A 197 5.90 -16.47 8.68
C MET A 197 4.82 -17.24 7.93
N ASN A 198 3.78 -17.65 8.65
CA ASN A 198 2.58 -18.28 8.08
C ASN A 198 1.33 -17.49 8.46
N PHE A 199 0.42 -17.34 7.52
CA PHE A 199 -0.88 -16.75 7.74
C PHE A 199 -1.95 -17.53 6.97
N THR A 200 -2.98 -17.95 7.69
CA THR A 200 -4.10 -18.72 7.13
C THR A 200 -5.34 -17.83 7.06
N PHE A 201 -6.01 -17.81 5.91
CA PHE A 201 -7.16 -16.95 5.69
C PHE A 201 -8.16 -17.53 4.68
N ASN A 202 -9.39 -17.04 4.72
CA ASN A 202 -10.39 -17.31 3.70
C ASN A 202 -10.64 -16.01 2.94
N GLY A 203 -10.49 -16.02 1.62
CA GLY A 203 -10.61 -14.80 0.83
C GLY A 203 -10.41 -15.05 -0.65
N THR A 204 -10.63 -14.02 -1.43
CA THR A 204 -10.44 -14.02 -2.89
C THR A 204 -9.11 -13.42 -3.31
N GLY A 205 -8.41 -12.77 -2.38
CA GLY A 205 -7.10 -12.18 -2.60
C GLY A 205 -6.48 -11.66 -1.32
N ILE A 206 -5.19 -11.35 -1.39
CA ILE A 206 -4.39 -10.81 -0.29
C ILE A 206 -3.36 -9.81 -0.83
N THR A 207 -3.05 -8.78 -0.05
CA THR A 207 -1.93 -7.86 -0.31
C THR A 207 -1.10 -7.73 0.96
N TRP A 208 0.23 -7.83 0.82
CA TRP A 208 1.21 -7.66 1.89
C TRP A 208 1.76 -6.25 1.84
N TYR A 209 1.56 -5.49 2.92
CA TYR A 209 2.15 -4.17 3.10
C TYR A 209 3.37 -4.25 4.02
N SER A 210 4.45 -3.60 3.59
CA SER A 210 5.78 -3.69 4.19
C SER A 210 6.37 -2.30 4.41
N LEU A 211 7.36 -2.22 5.29
CA LEU A 211 8.05 -1.00 5.70
C LEU A 211 9.53 -1.08 5.33
N THR A 212 10.06 -0.03 4.69
CA THR A 212 11.49 0.03 4.38
C THR A 212 12.30 0.53 5.57
N LEU A 213 13.15 -0.35 6.11
CA LEU A 213 13.87 -0.11 7.36
C LEU A 213 14.95 0.98 7.34
N ARG A 214 15.31 1.52 6.16
CA ARG A 214 16.43 2.48 6.07
C ARG A 214 16.18 3.76 6.87
N ALA A 215 14.92 4.17 6.97
CA ALA A 215 14.50 5.29 7.81
C ALA A 215 14.61 5.02 9.32
N ILE A 216 14.32 3.78 9.71
CA ILE A 216 14.24 3.34 11.10
C ILE A 216 15.65 3.19 11.68
N MET A 217 16.59 2.65 10.89
CA MET A 217 17.96 2.39 11.32
C MET A 217 18.83 3.65 11.53
N LYS A 218 18.45 4.82 10.99
CA LYS A 218 19.21 6.08 11.23
C LYS A 218 19.04 6.63 12.65
N THR A 219 17.91 6.36 13.30
CA THR A 219 17.56 7.01 14.58
C THR A 219 18.15 6.30 15.80
N GLU A 220 18.55 5.04 15.66
CA GLU A 220 19.24 4.31 16.72
C GLU A 220 20.74 4.36 16.50
N ASN A 221 21.44 5.19 17.28
CA ASN A 221 22.91 5.28 17.30
C ASN A 221 23.62 3.94 17.61
N SER A 222 22.87 2.89 18.01
CA SER A 222 23.37 1.53 18.25
C SER A 222 23.55 0.72 16.97
N LEU A 223 22.82 1.01 15.89
CA LEU A 223 22.90 0.30 14.61
C LEU A 223 23.98 0.90 13.71
N SER A 224 25.22 0.91 14.20
CA SER A 224 26.43 1.32 13.45
C SER A 224 26.82 0.38 12.29
N GLY A 225 25.90 -0.50 11.86
CA GLY A 225 26.10 -1.42 10.75
C GLY A 225 25.98 -0.72 9.40
N ALA A 226 26.76 -1.18 8.42
CA ALA A 226 26.58 -0.75 7.04
C ALA A 226 25.15 -1.07 6.57
N PHE A 227 24.48 -0.08 6.00
CA PHE A 227 23.18 -0.27 5.36
C PHE A 227 23.26 -1.35 4.29
N PRO A 228 22.17 -2.12 4.07
CA PRO A 228 22.09 -3.01 2.92
C PRO A 228 22.37 -2.23 1.64
N SER A 229 23.31 -2.72 0.83
CA SER A 229 23.68 -2.13 -0.46
C SER A 229 23.06 -2.89 -1.63
N THR A 230 22.40 -4.02 -1.37
CA THR A 230 21.80 -4.91 -2.36
C THR A 230 20.39 -5.32 -1.96
N THR A 231 19.47 -5.37 -2.93
CA THR A 231 18.07 -5.76 -2.71
C THR A 231 17.98 -7.13 -2.06
N GLY A 232 17.03 -7.30 -1.14
CA GLY A 232 16.76 -8.56 -0.48
C GLY A 232 15.95 -9.50 -1.37
N LEU A 233 15.92 -10.78 -1.03
CA LEU A 233 15.03 -11.75 -1.66
C LEU A 233 14.22 -12.47 -0.58
N ALA A 234 12.91 -12.57 -0.80
CA ALA A 234 12.02 -13.40 -0.03
C ALA A 234 11.33 -14.40 -0.97
N LEU A 235 11.10 -15.60 -0.47
CA LEU A 235 10.24 -16.59 -1.11
C LEU A 235 8.87 -16.52 -0.45
N ILE A 236 7.86 -16.09 -1.19
CA ILE A 236 6.47 -16.15 -0.75
C ILE A 236 5.80 -17.33 -1.43
N THR A 237 5.01 -18.10 -0.71
CA THR A 237 4.16 -19.13 -1.29
C THR A 237 2.70 -18.85 -0.97
N MET A 238 1.83 -19.09 -1.95
CA MET A 238 0.38 -19.10 -1.79
C MET A 238 -0.09 -20.51 -2.07
N ASP A 239 -0.63 -21.20 -1.06
CA ASP A 239 -1.04 -22.61 -1.16
C ASP A 239 0.08 -23.54 -1.70
N GLY A 240 1.32 -23.24 -1.31
CA GLY A 240 2.51 -23.96 -1.75
C GLY A 240 3.05 -23.56 -3.13
N ALA A 241 2.36 -22.69 -3.88
CA ALA A 241 2.85 -22.17 -5.15
C ALA A 241 3.90 -21.05 -4.92
N PRO A 242 5.17 -21.20 -5.38
CA PRO A 242 6.25 -20.31 -5.01
C PRO A 242 6.35 -19.06 -5.90
N TRP A 243 6.53 -17.90 -5.27
CA TRP A 243 6.74 -16.58 -5.87
C TRP A 243 7.98 -15.92 -5.26
N ASN A 244 8.94 -15.55 -6.10
CA ASN A 244 10.13 -14.83 -5.67
C ASN A 244 9.83 -13.34 -5.61
N VAL A 245 10.03 -12.75 -4.44
CA VAL A 245 9.78 -11.33 -4.18
C VAL A 245 11.10 -10.63 -3.90
N THR A 246 11.29 -9.48 -4.56
CA THR A 246 12.47 -8.64 -4.32
C THR A 246 12.12 -7.61 -3.25
N ILE A 247 12.88 -7.58 -2.17
CA ILE A 247 12.75 -6.58 -1.11
C ILE A 247 13.55 -5.36 -1.57
N PRO A 248 12.89 -4.24 -1.92
CA PRO A 248 13.58 -3.09 -2.45
C PRO A 248 14.42 -2.41 -1.36
N ILE A 249 15.48 -1.74 -1.78
CA ILE A 249 16.18 -0.78 -0.93
C ILE A 249 15.73 0.60 -1.35
N ASN A 250 15.30 1.42 -0.39
CA ASN A 250 15.12 2.82 -0.69
C ASN A 250 16.49 3.48 -0.94
N SER A 251 16.68 3.92 -2.18
CA SER A 251 17.92 4.54 -2.64
C SER A 251 18.20 5.86 -1.91
N SER A 252 17.15 6.56 -1.48
CA SER A 252 17.24 7.79 -0.70
C SER A 252 17.37 7.47 0.80
N PRO A 253 18.40 7.95 1.49
CA PRO A 253 18.52 7.79 2.94
C PRO A 253 17.59 8.71 3.73
N ASP A 254 16.89 9.64 3.08
CA ASP A 254 16.09 10.69 3.72
C ASP A 254 14.57 10.56 3.47
N ASP A 255 14.16 9.49 2.80
CA ASP A 255 12.75 9.18 2.54
C ASP A 255 12.47 7.76 3.01
N PRO A 256 11.81 7.56 4.16
CA PRO A 256 11.18 6.29 4.46
C PRO A 256 10.10 6.01 3.40
N SER A 257 10.07 4.80 2.85
CA SER A 257 8.83 4.28 2.24
C SER A 257 8.15 3.40 3.28
N TYR A 258 6.98 3.84 3.72
CA TYR A 258 6.06 3.05 4.53
C TYR A 258 5.05 2.37 3.58
N ASP A 259 4.16 1.49 4.08
CA ASP A 259 2.98 0.92 3.37
C ASP A 259 3.23 0.55 1.91
N MET A 260 4.38 -0.07 1.68
CA MET A 260 4.77 -0.45 0.34
C MET A 260 4.18 -1.84 0.05
N PRO A 261 3.34 -2.00 -0.99
CA PRO A 261 2.83 -3.30 -1.36
C PRO A 261 3.99 -4.17 -1.87
N LEU A 262 4.39 -5.13 -1.06
CA LEU A 262 5.51 -6.02 -1.36
C LEU A 262 5.07 -7.22 -2.21
N PHE A 263 3.84 -7.68 -1.98
CA PHE A 263 3.25 -8.83 -2.66
C PHE A 263 1.73 -8.69 -2.68
N TRP A 264 1.12 -9.27 -3.69
CA TRP A 264 -0.32 -9.34 -3.87
C TRP A 264 -0.71 -10.63 -4.58
N TYR A 265 -1.92 -11.12 -4.36
CA TYR A 265 -2.44 -12.29 -5.05
C TYR A 265 -3.95 -12.17 -5.13
N ASP A 266 -4.55 -12.50 -6.27
CA ASP A 266 -5.98 -12.44 -6.52
C ASP A 266 -6.51 -13.75 -7.14
N GLY A 267 -7.83 -13.85 -7.30
CA GLY A 267 -8.48 -14.99 -7.95
C GLY A 267 -8.45 -16.28 -7.12
N LEU A 268 -8.32 -16.17 -5.80
CA LEU A 268 -8.42 -17.29 -4.87
C LEU A 268 -9.87 -17.79 -4.74
N ASP A 269 -10.05 -19.08 -4.46
CA ASP A 269 -11.37 -19.68 -4.30
C ASP A 269 -11.95 -19.32 -2.92
N PRO A 270 -13.01 -18.51 -2.83
CA PRO A 270 -13.56 -18.07 -1.55
C PRO A 270 -14.10 -19.21 -0.68
N ALA A 271 -14.32 -20.41 -1.24
CA ALA A 271 -14.78 -21.58 -0.52
C ALA A 271 -13.66 -22.36 0.17
N THR A 272 -12.40 -22.06 -0.12
CA THR A 272 -11.23 -22.74 0.46
C THR A 272 -10.48 -21.87 1.46
N GLU A 273 -9.84 -22.53 2.41
CA GLU A 273 -8.87 -21.91 3.29
C GLU A 273 -7.52 -21.85 2.56
N HIS A 274 -6.88 -20.68 2.58
CA HIS A 274 -5.62 -20.39 1.91
C HIS A 274 -4.50 -20.20 2.93
N VAL A 275 -3.28 -20.53 2.53
CA VAL A 275 -2.08 -20.36 3.35
C VAL A 275 -1.06 -19.50 2.61
N LEU A 276 -0.78 -18.33 3.19
CA LEU A 276 0.36 -17.49 2.84
C LEU A 276 1.55 -17.91 3.71
N THR A 277 2.65 -18.30 3.08
CA THR A 277 3.94 -18.50 3.77
C THR A 277 4.96 -17.55 3.19
N ALA A 278 5.63 -16.76 4.02
CA ALA A 278 6.79 -15.99 3.61
C ALA A 278 8.04 -16.53 4.27
N THR A 279 9.09 -16.76 3.47
CA THR A 279 10.38 -17.24 3.90
C THR A 279 11.45 -16.25 3.49
N TYR A 280 12.08 -15.63 4.48
CA TYR A 280 13.21 -14.74 4.27
C TYR A 280 14.50 -15.55 4.14
N MET A 281 15.27 -15.28 3.08
CA MET A 281 16.49 -16.02 2.76
C MET A 281 17.72 -15.13 2.98
N ALA A 282 18.58 -15.52 3.91
CA ALA A 282 19.88 -14.87 4.09
C ALA A 282 20.77 -15.07 2.85
N ASP A 283 21.57 -14.06 2.48
CA ASP A 283 22.63 -14.28 1.50
C ASP A 283 23.74 -15.13 2.15
N ALA A 284 23.99 -16.31 1.59
CA ALA A 284 25.06 -17.22 2.00
C ALA A 284 26.47 -16.59 1.98
N ARG A 285 26.63 -15.43 1.33
CA ARG A 285 27.90 -14.68 1.25
C ARG A 285 28.12 -13.70 2.41
N GLY A 286 27.22 -13.66 3.40
CA GLY A 286 27.32 -12.74 4.54
C GLY A 286 27.09 -11.27 4.18
N VAL A 287 26.47 -11.01 3.01
CA VAL A 287 26.04 -9.66 2.62
C VAL A 287 24.80 -9.31 3.42
N ARG A 288 24.78 -8.12 4.05
CA ARG A 288 23.59 -7.62 4.73
C ARG A 288 22.51 -7.31 3.70
N MET A 289 21.40 -8.01 3.79
CA MET A 289 20.20 -7.80 2.99
C MET A 289 19.22 -6.93 3.79
N PRO A 290 18.34 -6.15 3.14
CA PRO A 290 17.23 -5.50 3.82
C PRO A 290 16.32 -6.58 4.40
N SER A 291 15.93 -6.39 5.65
CA SER A 291 15.06 -7.34 6.30
C SER A 291 13.66 -7.37 5.68
N LEU A 292 12.99 -8.51 5.82
CA LEU A 292 11.58 -8.64 5.46
C LEU A 292 10.73 -8.13 6.62
N THR A 293 9.88 -7.14 6.35
CA THR A 293 8.98 -6.57 7.36
C THR A 293 7.52 -6.81 6.98
N LEU A 294 6.68 -7.00 8.00
CA LEU A 294 5.22 -6.99 7.85
C LEU A 294 4.64 -5.86 8.68
N ASP A 295 3.90 -4.97 8.03
CA ASP A 295 3.07 -3.98 8.72
C ASP A 295 1.63 -4.49 8.89
N PHE A 296 0.97 -4.76 7.77
CA PHE A 296 -0.35 -5.36 7.75
C PHE A 296 -0.59 -6.15 6.46
N LEU A 297 -1.62 -6.98 6.49
CA LEU A 297 -2.15 -7.68 5.33
C LEU A 297 -3.54 -7.11 5.01
N LEU A 298 -3.85 -6.93 3.73
CA LEU A 298 -5.21 -6.65 3.26
C LEU A 298 -5.77 -7.93 2.64
N VAL A 299 -6.83 -8.47 3.22
CA VAL A 299 -7.52 -9.67 2.72
C VAL A 299 -8.83 -9.26 2.07
N GLN A 300 -9.06 -9.68 0.83
CA GLN A 300 -10.32 -9.48 0.12
C GLN A 300 -11.30 -10.58 0.53
N ALA A 301 -12.31 -10.23 1.33
CA ALA A 301 -13.28 -11.17 1.87
C ALA A 301 -14.13 -11.82 0.77
N GLY A 302 -14.25 -13.14 0.81
CA GLY A 302 -15.16 -13.89 -0.06
C GLY A 302 -16.63 -13.78 0.37
N PRO A 303 -17.59 -14.20 -0.47
CA PRO A 303 -18.99 -14.29 -0.08
C PRO A 303 -19.17 -15.22 1.13
N GLY A 304 -19.81 -14.71 2.20
CA GLY A 304 -20.08 -15.49 3.40
C GLY A 304 -18.94 -15.57 4.41
N TYR A 305 -17.94 -14.69 4.31
CA TYR A 305 -16.89 -14.57 5.33
C TYR A 305 -17.50 -14.19 6.70
N ALA A 306 -17.35 -15.07 7.69
CA ALA A 306 -17.80 -14.81 9.05
C ALA A 306 -16.70 -14.08 9.84
N ALA A 307 -16.92 -12.80 10.18
CA ALA A 307 -16.01 -12.10 11.08
C ALA A 307 -15.94 -12.82 12.43
N GLY A 308 -14.76 -13.28 12.79
CA GLY A 308 -14.51 -13.92 14.09
C GLY A 308 -14.33 -15.44 14.08
N ASN A 309 -14.41 -16.10 12.93
CA ASN A 309 -14.12 -17.55 12.85
C ASN A 309 -12.66 -17.86 12.49
N SER A 310 -11.71 -17.03 12.95
CA SER A 310 -10.35 -17.50 13.16
C SER A 310 -10.43 -18.58 14.24
N SER A 311 -10.68 -19.81 13.81
CA SER A 311 -10.67 -20.97 14.67
C SER A 311 -9.31 -20.96 15.34
N GLY A 312 -9.30 -20.62 16.63
CA GLY A 312 -8.16 -20.87 17.47
C GLY A 312 -7.79 -22.31 17.19
N ILE A 313 -6.59 -22.50 16.64
CA ILE A 313 -6.03 -23.81 16.40
C ILE A 313 -6.17 -24.51 17.74
N ASN A 314 -7.08 -25.48 17.81
CA ASN A 314 -7.03 -26.49 18.84
C ASN A 314 -5.69 -27.20 18.58
N SER A 315 -4.65 -26.69 19.23
CA SER A 315 -3.36 -27.34 19.33
C SER A 315 -3.68 -28.78 19.73
N PRO A 316 -3.27 -29.80 18.95
CA PRO A 316 -3.58 -31.17 19.28
C PRO A 316 -2.90 -31.43 20.63
N GLY A 317 -3.72 -31.49 21.69
CA GLY A 317 -3.25 -31.88 23.00
C GLY A 317 -2.51 -33.20 22.85
N ALA A 318 -1.26 -33.21 23.31
CA ALA A 318 -0.41 -34.37 23.33
C ALA A 318 -1.10 -35.52 24.09
N SER A 319 -1.85 -36.34 23.38
CA SER A 319 -2.36 -37.61 23.89
C SER A 319 -1.21 -38.60 23.85
N SER A 320 -0.66 -38.92 25.02
CA SER A 320 0.20 -40.09 25.18
C SER A 320 -0.64 -41.34 24.91
N SER A 321 -0.41 -41.98 23.78
CA SER A 321 -0.95 -43.30 23.48
C SER A 321 0.17 -44.22 23.03
N ALA A 322 0.23 -45.36 23.73
CA ALA A 322 1.19 -46.43 23.60
C ALA A 322 1.23 -47.05 22.17
N PRO A 323 2.33 -47.71 21.78
CA PRO A 323 2.48 -48.25 20.44
C PRO A 323 1.62 -49.52 20.22
N PRO A 324 0.84 -49.62 19.13
CA PRO A 324 0.25 -50.88 18.69
C PRO A 324 1.16 -51.62 17.70
N PRO A 325 0.96 -52.95 17.54
CA PRO A 325 1.92 -53.84 16.91
C PRO A 325 1.91 -53.79 15.38
N SER A 326 3.07 -54.11 14.83
CA SER A 326 3.42 -54.26 13.42
C SER A 326 2.53 -55.27 12.68
N GLN A 327 1.98 -54.84 11.53
CA GLN A 327 1.40 -55.71 10.52
C GLN A 327 1.82 -55.30 9.09
N PRO A 328 1.78 -56.25 8.14
CA PRO A 328 2.72 -56.29 7.02
C PRO A 328 2.27 -55.49 5.78
N THR A 329 3.30 -54.99 5.09
CA THR A 329 3.31 -54.40 3.76
C THR A 329 2.58 -55.22 2.69
N SER A 330 1.72 -54.56 1.92
CA SER A 330 1.25 -54.99 0.60
C SER A 330 1.24 -53.82 -0.39
N PRO A 331 1.34 -54.10 -1.70
CA PRO A 331 2.10 -53.28 -2.63
C PRO A 331 1.30 -52.19 -3.38
N LEU A 332 2.03 -51.17 -3.83
CA LEU A 332 1.62 -50.04 -4.66
C LEU A 332 0.79 -50.43 -5.90
N PRO A 333 -0.26 -49.68 -6.25
CA PRO A 333 -0.80 -49.62 -7.61
C PRO A 333 -0.08 -48.56 -8.47
N PRO A 334 -0.17 -48.68 -9.81
CA PRO A 334 0.69 -47.95 -10.73
C PRO A 334 0.21 -46.51 -10.99
N GLU A 335 1.20 -45.63 -11.01
CA GLU A 335 1.17 -44.23 -11.42
C GLU A 335 0.57 -44.08 -12.83
N THR A 336 -0.59 -43.44 -12.92
CA THR A 336 -1.21 -43.09 -14.19
C THR A 336 -0.94 -41.61 -14.47
N GLN A 337 0.04 -41.34 -15.33
CA GLN A 337 0.34 -39.99 -15.81
C GLN A 337 -0.79 -39.50 -16.73
N ALA A 338 -1.57 -38.53 -16.25
CA ALA A 338 -2.46 -37.73 -17.07
C ALA A 338 -1.79 -36.37 -17.37
N LEU A 339 -1.10 -36.34 -18.51
CA LEU A 339 -0.47 -35.16 -19.11
C LEU A 339 -1.57 -34.20 -19.64
N GLY A 340 -1.96 -33.22 -18.83
CA GLY A 340 -2.99 -32.22 -19.17
C GLY A 340 -2.42 -30.95 -19.82
N LYS A 341 -2.45 -30.94 -21.17
CA LYS A 341 -2.47 -29.78 -22.09
C LYS A 341 -1.85 -28.45 -21.62
N GLY A 342 -0.64 -28.20 -22.13
CA GLY A 342 -0.01 -26.88 -22.14
C GLY A 342 -0.81 -25.83 -22.90
N GLN A 343 -1.01 -24.67 -22.26
CA GLN A 343 -1.32 -23.42 -22.94
C GLN A 343 -0.07 -22.93 -23.67
N ARG A 344 -0.21 -22.75 -24.98
CA ARG A 344 0.83 -22.17 -25.83
C ARG A 344 0.96 -20.68 -25.50
N PRO A 345 2.16 -20.13 -25.27
CA PRO A 345 2.35 -18.70 -25.19
C PRO A 345 1.99 -18.08 -26.55
N ALA A 346 1.13 -17.05 -26.51
CA ALA A 346 0.81 -16.26 -27.69
C ALA A 346 2.11 -15.60 -28.23
N PRO A 347 2.32 -15.56 -29.55
CA PRO A 347 3.54 -14.99 -30.12
C PRO A 347 3.62 -13.49 -29.81
N ALA A 348 4.62 -13.10 -29.02
CA ALA A 348 4.93 -11.73 -28.61
C ALA A 348 5.24 -10.75 -29.77
N GLY A 349 5.17 -11.20 -31.03
CA GLY A 349 5.44 -10.40 -32.22
C GLY A 349 4.30 -9.49 -32.68
N ALA A 350 3.06 -9.66 -32.19
CA ALA A 350 1.91 -8.91 -32.69
C ALA A 350 1.62 -7.60 -31.92
N ILE A 351 2.10 -7.46 -30.67
CA ILE A 351 1.78 -6.31 -29.81
C ILE A 351 2.76 -5.14 -30.02
N MET A 352 4.02 -5.39 -30.35
CA MET A 352 4.99 -4.31 -30.60
C MET A 352 4.70 -3.50 -31.87
N GLY A 353 3.96 -4.04 -32.84
CA GLY A 353 3.62 -3.33 -34.08
C GLY A 353 2.52 -2.27 -33.90
N ALA A 354 1.62 -2.44 -32.93
CA ALA A 354 0.45 -1.58 -32.77
C ALA A 354 0.76 -0.26 -32.02
N VAL A 355 1.79 -0.24 -31.17
CA VAL A 355 2.12 0.94 -30.36
C VAL A 355 3.13 1.85 -31.07
N LEU A 356 4.11 1.30 -31.81
CA LEU A 356 5.15 2.12 -32.45
C LEU A 356 4.67 2.91 -33.67
N GLY A 357 3.66 2.41 -34.39
CA GLY A 357 3.11 3.07 -35.59
C GLY A 357 2.53 4.47 -35.33
N PRO A 358 1.60 4.63 -34.36
CA PRO A 358 1.02 5.93 -34.03
C PRO A 358 2.06 6.94 -33.53
N PHE A 359 3.05 6.51 -32.73
CA PHE A 359 4.10 7.40 -32.22
C PHE A 359 5.00 7.94 -33.34
N LEU A 360 5.41 7.09 -34.29
CA LEU A 360 6.20 7.53 -35.45
C LEU A 360 5.41 8.47 -36.36
N PHE A 361 4.10 8.24 -36.52
CA PHE A 361 3.23 9.12 -37.29
C PHE A 361 3.07 10.50 -36.64
N VAL A 362 2.80 10.57 -35.33
CA VAL A 362 2.70 11.84 -34.59
C VAL A 362 4.03 12.59 -34.64
N PHE A 363 5.16 11.90 -34.48
CA PHE A 363 6.48 12.52 -34.55
C PHE A 363 6.78 13.08 -35.95
N ALA A 364 6.42 12.35 -37.02
CA ALA A 364 6.56 12.82 -38.40
C ALA A 364 5.69 14.05 -38.69
N VAL A 365 4.46 14.11 -38.17
CA VAL A 365 3.57 15.27 -38.31
C VAL A 365 4.14 16.49 -37.58
N LEU A 366 4.65 16.33 -36.36
CA LEU A 366 5.29 17.42 -35.60
C LEU A 366 6.54 17.96 -36.32
N LEU A 367 7.38 17.08 -36.86
CA LEU A 367 8.53 17.46 -37.68
C LEU A 367 8.11 18.23 -38.93
N ALA A 368 7.08 17.77 -39.65
CA ALA A 368 6.57 18.45 -40.83
C ALA A 368 6.04 19.86 -40.50
N VAL A 369 5.29 20.00 -39.40
CA VAL A 369 4.79 21.31 -38.93
C VAL A 369 5.94 22.24 -38.54
N CYS A 370 6.95 21.74 -37.82
CA CYS A 370 8.14 22.51 -37.46
C CYS A 370 8.93 22.99 -38.68
N LEU A 371 9.14 22.11 -39.68
CA LEU A 371 9.82 22.47 -40.92
C LEU A 371 9.01 23.47 -41.75
N TRP A 372 7.67 23.34 -41.78
CA TRP A 372 6.80 24.28 -42.46
C TRP A 372 6.83 25.68 -41.81
N ARG A 373 6.80 25.74 -40.47
CA ARG A 373 6.95 27.00 -39.71
C ARG A 373 8.30 27.66 -39.98
N LYS A 374 9.41 26.89 -39.99
CA LYS A 374 10.74 27.41 -40.34
C LYS A 374 10.81 27.95 -41.76
N ARG A 375 10.17 27.30 -42.74
CA ARG A 375 10.09 27.81 -44.12
C ARG A 375 9.28 29.10 -44.23
N LYS A 376 8.19 29.23 -43.46
CA LYS A 376 7.37 30.45 -43.46
C LYS A 376 8.14 31.65 -42.91
N LEU A 377 8.90 31.47 -41.83
CA LEU A 377 9.77 32.52 -41.25
C LEU A 377 10.85 33.01 -42.22
N LYS A 378 11.46 32.11 -43.01
CA LYS A 378 12.44 32.52 -44.03
C LYS A 378 11.81 33.35 -45.16
N ARG A 379 10.55 33.09 -45.52
CA ARG A 379 9.86 33.87 -46.56
C ARG A 379 9.51 35.29 -46.10
N THR A 380 9.12 35.47 -44.83
CA THR A 380 8.90 36.81 -44.27
C THR A 380 10.20 37.61 -44.15
N ALA A 381 11.32 36.96 -43.80
CA ALA A 381 12.62 37.63 -43.75
C ALA A 381 13.08 38.16 -45.12
N HIS A 382 12.88 37.39 -46.20
CA HIS A 382 13.20 37.85 -47.56
C HIS A 382 12.28 38.97 -48.06
N ALA A 383 10.99 38.97 -47.68
CA ALA A 383 10.07 40.05 -48.03
C ALA A 383 10.44 41.38 -47.36
N LEU A 384 10.92 41.34 -46.11
CA LEU A 384 11.40 42.53 -45.39
C LEU A 384 12.72 43.07 -45.97
N SER A 385 13.64 42.19 -46.37
CA SER A 385 14.89 42.60 -47.05
C SER A 385 14.60 43.30 -48.39
N ALA A 386 13.66 42.82 -49.19
CA ALA A 386 13.31 43.44 -50.48
C ALA A 386 12.65 44.84 -50.34
N LEU A 387 11.96 45.12 -49.23
CA LEU A 387 11.42 46.46 -48.93
C LEU A 387 12.51 47.45 -48.48
N THR A 388 13.62 46.95 -47.95
CA THR A 388 14.70 47.80 -47.44
C THR A 388 15.63 48.26 -48.57
N ASP A 389 15.82 47.43 -49.61
CA ASP A 389 16.67 47.76 -50.77
C ASP A 389 15.99 48.67 -51.81
N GLY A 390 14.67 48.88 -51.73
CA GLY A 390 13.93 49.79 -52.62
C GLY A 390 13.97 51.27 -52.22
N ALA A 391 14.43 51.60 -51.02
CA ALA A 391 14.39 52.96 -50.47
C ALA A 391 15.64 53.82 -50.77
N THR A 392 16.64 53.29 -51.47
CA THR A 392 17.93 53.96 -51.72
C THR A 392 18.17 54.41 -53.17
N SER A 393 17.19 54.30 -54.07
CA SER A 393 17.35 54.65 -55.50
C SER A 393 16.53 55.87 -55.95
N SER A 394 16.49 56.95 -55.15
CA SER A 394 16.03 58.26 -55.62
C SER A 394 16.76 59.40 -54.91
N VAL A 395 18.01 59.64 -55.30
CA VAL A 395 18.70 60.94 -55.24
C VAL A 395 19.54 61.08 -56.50
#